data_AF-A0A7H0KAJ0-F1
#
_entry.id   AF-A0A7H0KAJ0-F1
#
_cell.length_a   1.000
_cell.length_b   1.000
_cell.length_c   1.000
_cell.angle_alpha   90.00
_cell.angle_beta   90.00
_cell.angle_gamma   90.00
#
_symmetry.space_group_name_H-M   'P 1'
#
loop_
_entity.id
_entity.type
_entity.pdbx_description
1 polymer ?
#
loop_
_entity_poly.entity_id
_entity_poly.type
_entity_poly.pdbx_seq_one_letter_code
_entity_poly.pdbx_strand_id
1 'polypeptide(L)' 'MDEVTPEEMRKAQDFERGWSDERIRAAEVSWGPGLVDMLPPALAERVQARAREEGTSDLSIIEAAIAHYLDTSAA' A
#
# COMPACT_ATOMS: atom_id res chain seq x y z
N MET A 1 2.40 -41.06 -9.30
CA MET A 1 2.61 -39.96 -8.33
C MET A 1 2.87 -38.75 -9.18
N ASP A 2 1.99 -37.76 -9.14
CA ASP A 2 2.22 -36.49 -9.85
C ASP A 2 3.50 -35.86 -9.30
N GLU A 3 4.41 -35.52 -10.20
CA GLU A 3 5.70 -34.96 -9.87
C GLU A 3 5.48 -33.50 -9.46
N VAL A 4 5.61 -33.21 -8.16
CA VAL A 4 5.45 -31.85 -7.64
C VAL A 4 6.47 -30.96 -8.31
N THR A 5 5.98 -29.97 -9.04
CA THR A 5 6.87 -29.07 -9.79
C THR A 5 7.71 -28.24 -8.81
N PRO A 6 8.91 -27.78 -9.21
CA PRO A 6 9.72 -26.90 -8.37
C PRO A 6 8.97 -25.62 -7.92
N GLU A 7 8.02 -25.15 -8.73
CA GLU A 7 7.17 -24.01 -8.38
C GLU A 7 6.17 -24.34 -7.28
N GLU A 8 5.55 -25.52 -7.32
CA GLU A 8 4.64 -26.01 -6.29
C GLU A 8 5.36 -26.30 -4.98
N MET A 9 6.57 -26.86 -5.04
CA MET A 9 7.42 -27.04 -3.85
C MET A 9 7.76 -25.69 -3.20
N ARG A 10 8.04 -24.66 -4.00
CA ARG A 10 8.33 -23.31 -3.50
C ARG A 10 7.11 -22.68 -2.84
N LYS A 11 5.91 -22.83 -3.43
CA LYS A 11 4.65 -22.34 -2.85
C LYS A 11 4.32 -23.06 -1.54
N ALA A 12 4.51 -24.38 -1.48
CA ALA A 12 4.32 -25.16 -0.26
C ALA A 12 5.28 -24.72 0.86
N GLN A 13 6.55 -24.49 0.53
CA GLN A 13 7.54 -23.98 1.50
C GLN A 13 7.24 -22.56 1.97
N ASP A 14 6.74 -21.67 1.10
CA ASP A 14 6.30 -20.32 1.50
C ASP A 14 5.07 -20.39 2.42
N PHE A 15 4.15 -21.34 2.17
CA PHE A 15 2.99 -21.58 3.02
C PHE A 15 3.36 -22.15 4.39
N GLU A 16 4.24 -23.15 4.45
CA GLU A 16 4.71 -23.76 5.71
C GLU A 16 5.52 -22.80 6.58
N ARG A 17 6.27 -21.86 5.97
CA ARG A 17 7.02 -20.83 6.70
C ARG A 17 6.14 -19.73 7.28
N GLY A 18 4.88 -19.62 6.83
CA GLY A 18 3.99 -18.54 7.20
C GLY A 18 4.50 -17.16 6.75
N TRP A 19 3.79 -16.11 7.13
CA TRP A 19 4.25 -14.75 6.86
C TRP A 19 5.21 -14.32 7.97
N SER A 20 6.38 -13.77 7.60
CA SER A 20 7.27 -13.14 8.57
C SER A 20 6.62 -11.90 9.18
N ASP A 21 6.99 -11.50 10.39
CA ASP A 21 6.50 -10.26 11.03
C ASP A 21 6.75 -9.01 10.17
N GLU A 22 7.78 -9.04 9.33
CA GLU A 22 8.05 -7.98 8.34
C GLU A 22 7.05 -8.00 7.17
N ARG A 23 6.70 -9.19 6.65
CA ARG A 23 5.63 -9.34 5.63
C ARG A 23 4.25 -9.00 6.21
N ILE A 24 4.00 -9.36 7.46
CA ILE A 24 2.77 -8.99 8.18
C ILE A 24 2.70 -7.48 8.33
N ARG A 25 3.75 -6.82 8.86
CA ARG A 25 3.78 -5.35 8.98
C ARG A 25 3.66 -4.65 7.63
N ALA A 26 4.33 -5.14 6.59
CA ALA A 26 4.21 -4.59 5.25
C ALA A 26 2.78 -4.75 4.68
N ALA A 27 2.10 -5.85 4.98
CA ALA A 27 0.71 -6.07 4.59
C ALA A 27 -0.29 -5.27 5.44
N GLU A 28 0.00 -5.05 6.73
CA GLU A 28 -0.78 -4.19 7.64
C GLU A 28 -0.74 -2.72 7.24
N VAL A 29 0.34 -2.28 6.58
CA VAL A 29 0.57 -0.90 6.14
C VAL A 29 0.07 -0.66 4.71
N SER A 30 -0.45 -1.69 4.04
CA SER A 30 -1.02 -1.57 2.70
C SER A 30 -2.37 -0.88 2.77
N TRP A 31 -2.41 0.38 2.38
CA TRP A 31 -3.66 1.10 2.17
C TRP A 31 -4.42 0.44 1.03
N GLY A 32 -5.60 -0.09 1.33
CA GLY A 32 -6.46 -0.73 0.34
C GLY A 32 -6.88 0.25 -0.77
N PRO A 33 -7.31 -0.26 -1.94
CA PRO A 33 -7.63 0.56 -3.12
C PRO A 33 -8.77 1.58 -2.93
N GLY A 34 -9.50 1.52 -1.81
CA GLY A 34 -10.61 2.43 -1.48
C GLY A 34 -10.27 3.57 -0.52
N LEU A 35 -8.98 3.83 -0.24
CA LEU A 35 -8.60 4.90 0.68
C LEU A 35 -9.18 6.27 0.27
N VAL A 36 -9.09 6.58 -1.02
CA VAL A 36 -9.56 7.88 -1.55
C VAL A 36 -11.08 8.01 -1.42
N ASP A 37 -11.81 6.90 -1.50
CA ASP A 37 -13.27 6.87 -1.35
C ASP A 37 -13.73 7.16 0.09
N MET A 38 -12.83 7.04 1.07
CA MET A 38 -13.09 7.36 2.48
C MET A 38 -12.86 8.84 2.80
N LEU A 39 -12.26 9.62 1.88
CA LEU A 39 -12.01 11.03 2.08
C LEU A 39 -13.28 11.86 1.86
N PRO A 40 -13.44 13.00 2.55
CA PRO A 40 -14.47 13.97 2.20
C PRO A 40 -14.37 14.35 0.71
N PRO A 41 -15.49 14.52 -0.02
CA PRO A 41 -15.47 14.69 -1.48
C PRO A 41 -14.53 15.79 -1.98
N ALA A 42 -14.53 16.95 -1.32
CA ALA A 42 -13.65 18.06 -1.68
C ALA A 42 -12.15 17.73 -1.50
N LEU A 43 -11.80 16.85 -0.56
CA LEU A 43 -10.43 16.40 -0.36
C LEU A 43 -10.04 15.34 -1.40
N ALA A 44 -10.95 14.40 -1.68
CA ALA A 44 -10.76 13.40 -2.74
C ALA A 44 -10.51 14.06 -4.09
N GLU A 45 -11.31 15.06 -4.47
CA GLU A 45 -11.14 15.83 -5.71
C GLU A 45 -9.75 16.48 -5.80
N ARG A 46 -9.28 17.07 -4.70
CA ARG A 46 -7.96 17.72 -4.65
C ARG A 46 -6.82 16.73 -4.78
N VAL A 47 -6.90 15.58 -4.08
CA VAL A 47 -5.91 14.51 -4.18
C VAL A 47 -5.82 13.99 -5.60
N GLN A 48 -6.96 13.65 -6.20
CA GLN A 48 -7.02 13.13 -7.57
C GLN A 48 -6.57 14.15 -8.61
N ALA A 49 -6.93 15.43 -8.46
CA ALA A 49 -6.44 16.48 -9.35
C ALA A 49 -4.92 16.55 -9.32
N ARG A 50 -4.34 16.52 -8.11
CA ARG A 50 -2.90 16.57 -7.93
C ARG A 50 -2.18 15.34 -8.47
N ALA A 51 -2.73 14.14 -8.25
CA ALA A 51 -2.19 12.90 -8.78
C ALA A 51 -2.13 12.91 -10.31
N ARG A 52 -3.18 13.44 -10.97
CA ARG A 52 -3.22 13.62 -12.43
C ARG A 52 -2.19 14.65 -12.91
N GLU A 53 -2.03 15.77 -12.22
CA GLU A 53 -1.02 16.79 -12.54
C GLU A 53 0.41 16.24 -12.43
N GLU A 54 0.69 15.45 -11.40
CA GLU A 54 2.02 14.90 -11.12
C GLU A 54 2.31 13.57 -11.83
N GLY A 55 1.31 12.97 -12.49
CA GLY A 55 1.46 11.67 -13.13
C GLY A 55 1.77 10.54 -12.14
N THR A 56 1.24 10.63 -10.92
CA THR A 56 1.48 9.68 -9.82
C THR A 56 0.18 9.08 -9.29
N SER A 57 0.25 8.26 -8.25
CA SER A 57 -0.91 7.67 -7.60
C SER A 57 -1.51 8.58 -6.53
N ASP A 58 -2.83 8.49 -6.32
CA ASP A 58 -3.53 9.19 -5.23
C ASP A 58 -2.89 8.87 -3.86
N LEU A 59 -2.46 7.62 -3.66
CA LEU A 59 -1.78 7.19 -2.43
C LEU A 59 -0.47 7.96 -2.20
N SER A 60 0.34 8.13 -3.24
CA SER A 60 1.60 8.87 -3.15
C SER A 60 1.37 10.35 -2.76
N ILE A 61 0.28 10.95 -3.25
CA ILE A 61 -0.12 12.31 -2.85
C ILE A 61 -0.51 12.35 -1.37
N ILE A 62 -1.27 11.37 -0.90
CA ILE A 62 -1.70 11.28 0.50
C ILE A 62 -0.51 11.06 1.43
N GLU A 63 0.40 10.14 1.10
CA GLU A 63 1.61 9.88 1.87
C GLU A 63 2.50 11.12 1.97
N ALA A 64 2.72 11.82 0.85
CA ALA A 64 3.50 13.05 0.83
C ALA A 64 2.85 14.17 1.67
N ALA A 65 1.52 14.32 1.59
CA ALA A 65 0.79 15.31 2.36
C ALA A 65 0.87 15.03 3.88
N ILE A 66 0.75 13.76 4.28
CA ILE A 66 0.86 13.35 5.70
C ILE A 66 2.29 13.58 6.19
N ALA A 67 3.30 13.15 5.45
CA ALA A 67 4.71 13.36 5.80
C ALA A 67 5.00 14.85 6.01
N HIS A 68 4.60 15.69 5.05
CA HIS A 68 4.78 17.14 5.15
C HIS A 68 4.06 17.77 6.36
N TYR A 69 2.82 17.34 6.63
CA TYR A 69 2.08 17.81 7.81
C TYR A 69 2.80 17.43 9.11
N LEU A 70 3.27 16.19 9.25
CA LEU A 70 3.95 15.72 10.45
C LEU A 70 5.30 16.42 10.66
N ASP A 71 6.07 16.62 9.58
CA ASP A 71 7.35 17.33 9.64
C ASP A 71 7.15 18.80 10.03
N THR A 72 6.11 19.44 9.50
CA THR A 72 5.78 20.84 9.82
C THR A 72 5.18 20.99 11.22
N SER A 73 4.49 19.96 11.71
CA SER A 73 3.90 19.95 13.06
C SER A 73 4.94 19.68 14.16
N ALA A 74 6.11 19.16 13.78
CA ALA A 74 7.23 18.89 14.68
C ALA A 74 8.21 20.09 14.82
N ALA A 75 7.99 21.17 14.07
CA ALA A 75 8.79 22.40 14.04
C ALA A 75 8.15 23.54 14.84
#